data_AF-A0A0N0K9Y2-F1
#
_entry.id   AF-A0A0N0K9Y2-F1
#
_cell.length_a   1.000
_cell.length_b   1.000
_cell.length_c   1.000
_cell.angle_alpha   90.00
_cell.angle_beta   90.00
_cell.angle_gamma   90.00
#
_symmetry.space_group_name_H-M   'P 1'
#
loop_
_entity.id
_entity.type
_entity.pdbx_description
1 polymer ?
#
loop_
_entity_poly.entity_id
_entity_poly.type
_entity_poly.pdbx_seq_one_letter_code
_entity_poly.pdbx_strand_id
1 'polypeptide(L)'
;MIFGVNFWNKKKTFEVFLKKDDRWQLHVLCEEEPEAINEAQLLLRLNKTTHVKVVRHRALSSSAASEMVVYEATANPPKEKPIVVSTPVGELAVCKVVDDLYTADARRTIGQVMRDYMQRSNICTTELLHSFSHIRKLQDAQGLVNAGMHRVGAAQAAAMNVPVKERMTLLDGLLTQCQQKARNFAAERGNYPEFKGQDLAGLSTIIQQKVGLEQHDYVLNSLLSVWLFEFRSLLAKVDILARLAQDNVENGMVRHIDAILADTMIFAEVVQELFAPQPNLGTALKVMGSVVLCRKGIADAVTNPTMKIIANLIPQGHLPQTQAALADRLLREINTDRPLDQRAPDQEGALLDALVLSLTGDDGTILGGERTHQSVERRRLRQRQEMLRAQGLHSVADNLR
;
A
#
# COMPACT_ATOMS: atom_id res chain seq x y z
N MET A 1 -10.45 -50.68 -46.82
CA MET A 1 -10.90 -49.32 -47.20
C MET A 1 -11.01 -48.52 -45.91
N ILE A 2 -10.15 -47.50 -45.79
CA ILE A 2 -10.18 -46.36 -44.85
C ILE A 2 -9.96 -46.67 -43.34
N PHE A 3 -8.69 -46.62 -42.93
CA PHE A 3 -8.32 -46.12 -41.59
C PHE A 3 -8.44 -44.60 -41.62
N GLY A 4 -9.34 -44.06 -40.81
CA GLY A 4 -9.52 -42.62 -40.62
C GLY A 4 -9.53 -42.29 -39.15
N VAL A 5 -8.34 -42.16 -38.55
CA VAL A 5 -8.15 -41.46 -37.28
C VAL A 5 -6.88 -40.61 -37.39
N ASN A 6 -7.00 -39.50 -38.10
CA ASN A 6 -6.03 -38.40 -38.03
C ASN A 6 -6.62 -37.33 -37.13
N PHE A 7 -6.44 -37.45 -35.82
CA PHE A 7 -6.69 -36.34 -34.90
C PHE A 7 -5.59 -36.29 -33.82
N TRP A 8 -4.77 -35.24 -33.95
CA TRP A 8 -4.04 -34.53 -32.90
C TRP A 8 -2.86 -35.23 -32.22
N ASN A 9 -1.66 -34.88 -32.68
CA ASN A 9 -0.52 -34.75 -31.79
C ASN A 9 0.14 -33.39 -32.08
N LYS A 10 -0.47 -32.30 -31.60
CA LYS A 10 0.19 -31.00 -31.54
C LYS A 10 1.34 -31.13 -30.55
N LYS A 11 2.52 -31.53 -31.04
CA LYS A 11 3.78 -31.49 -30.29
C LYS A 11 4.03 -30.03 -29.93
N LYS A 12 3.63 -29.61 -28.73
CA LYS A 12 4.05 -28.32 -28.16
C LYS A 12 5.57 -28.34 -28.12
N THR A 13 6.20 -27.48 -28.91
CA THR A 13 7.61 -27.59 -29.28
C THR A 13 8.46 -26.61 -28.47
N PHE A 14 7.87 -25.64 -27.74
CA PHE A 14 8.63 -24.57 -27.10
C PHE A 14 8.33 -24.45 -25.61
N GLU A 15 9.38 -24.40 -24.81
CA GLU A 15 9.36 -24.20 -23.37
C GLU A 15 9.95 -22.84 -23.03
N VAL A 16 9.16 -21.98 -22.39
CA VAL A 16 9.62 -20.68 -21.89
C VAL A 16 10.04 -20.85 -20.44
N PHE A 17 11.29 -20.52 -20.12
CA PHE A 17 11.82 -20.54 -18.77
C PHE A 17 12.12 -19.13 -18.27
N LEU A 18 11.91 -18.91 -16.98
CA LEU A 18 12.43 -17.78 -16.23
C LEU A 18 13.44 -18.25 -15.18
N LYS A 19 14.37 -17.39 -14.80
CA LYS A 19 15.30 -17.67 -13.70
C LYS A 19 14.78 -17.08 -12.39
N LYS A 20 14.59 -17.92 -11.37
CA LYS A 20 14.18 -17.52 -10.02
C LYS A 20 15.14 -18.15 -9.01
N ASP A 21 15.71 -17.34 -8.11
CA ASP A 21 16.68 -17.79 -7.10
C ASP A 21 17.82 -18.63 -7.70
N ASP A 22 18.35 -18.13 -8.82
CA ASP A 22 19.41 -18.76 -9.64
C ASP A 22 19.03 -20.11 -10.30
N ARG A 23 17.77 -20.53 -10.24
CA ARG A 23 17.26 -21.75 -10.88
C ARG A 23 16.33 -21.44 -12.04
N TRP A 24 16.44 -22.22 -13.11
CA TRP A 24 15.49 -22.16 -14.22
C TRP A 24 14.16 -22.83 -13.83
N GLN A 25 13.06 -22.12 -14.02
CA GLN A 25 11.70 -22.62 -13.81
C GLN A 25 10.90 -22.50 -15.09
N LEU A 26 10.22 -23.57 -15.47
CA LEU A 26 9.30 -23.58 -16.61
C LEU A 26 8.14 -22.62 -16.31
N HIS A 27 7.94 -21.63 -17.17
CA HIS A 27 6.86 -20.66 -17.07
C HIS A 27 5.62 -21.11 -17.85
N VAL A 28 5.81 -21.40 -19.15
CA VAL A 28 4.71 -21.77 -20.06
C VAL A 28 5.22 -22.63 -21.22
N LEU A 29 4.31 -23.42 -21.78
CA LEU A 29 4.51 -24.21 -23.00
C LEU A 29 3.76 -23.55 -24.17
N CYS A 30 4.48 -23.26 -25.25
CA CYS A 30 3.94 -22.62 -26.44
C CYS A 30 4.00 -23.56 -27.67
N GLU A 31 3.11 -23.34 -28.62
CA GLU A 31 3.08 -24.11 -29.87
C GLU A 31 3.98 -23.50 -30.94
N GLU A 32 4.13 -22.17 -30.95
CA GLU A 32 4.88 -21.44 -31.96
C GLU A 32 6.07 -20.67 -31.36
N GLU A 33 7.16 -20.56 -32.12
CA GLU A 33 8.38 -19.85 -31.70
C GLU A 33 8.13 -18.35 -31.43
N PRO A 34 7.40 -17.60 -32.28
CA PRO A 34 7.15 -16.18 -32.03
C PRO A 34 6.31 -15.93 -30.77
N GLU A 35 5.34 -16.80 -30.48
CA GLU A 35 4.53 -16.75 -29.26
C GLU A 35 5.42 -16.94 -28.02
N ALA A 36 6.28 -17.97 -28.03
CA ALA A 36 7.19 -18.26 -26.94
C ALA A 36 8.19 -17.12 -26.67
N ILE A 37 8.73 -16.52 -27.73
CA ILE A 37 9.63 -15.36 -27.63
C ILE A 37 8.89 -14.13 -27.10
N ASN A 38 7.65 -13.87 -27.57
CA ASN A 38 6.84 -12.76 -27.09
C ASN A 38 6.54 -12.89 -25.59
N GLU A 39 6.26 -14.10 -25.10
CA GLU A 39 6.06 -14.35 -23.67
C GLU A 39 7.36 -14.18 -22.86
N ALA A 40 8.47 -14.71 -23.36
CA ALA A 40 9.79 -14.49 -22.74
C ALA A 40 10.11 -12.99 -22.63
N GLN A 41 9.85 -12.21 -23.68
CA GLN A 41 10.01 -10.75 -23.66
C GLN A 41 9.02 -10.05 -22.74
N LEU A 42 7.79 -10.57 -22.61
CA LEU A 42 6.80 -10.03 -21.70
C LEU A 42 7.24 -10.21 -20.23
N LEU A 43 7.80 -11.38 -19.88
CA LEU A 43 8.36 -11.63 -18.55
C LEU A 43 9.46 -10.64 -18.16
N LEU A 44 10.34 -10.29 -19.10
CA LEU A 44 11.37 -9.26 -18.90
C LEU A 44 10.74 -7.86 -18.76
N ARG A 45 9.81 -7.49 -19.65
CA ARG A 45 9.13 -6.18 -19.61
C ARG A 45 8.33 -5.96 -18.33
N LEU A 46 7.70 -7.02 -17.82
CA LEU A 46 6.95 -7.03 -16.56
C LEU A 46 7.85 -7.16 -15.32
N ASN A 47 9.18 -7.16 -15.48
CA ASN A 47 10.15 -7.36 -14.42
C ASN A 47 9.88 -8.61 -13.56
N LYS A 48 9.33 -9.67 -14.15
CA LYS A 48 9.09 -10.95 -13.45
C LYS A 48 10.38 -11.73 -13.22
N THR A 49 11.38 -11.47 -14.04
CA THR A 49 12.74 -12.04 -13.98
C THR A 49 13.70 -11.12 -14.72
N THR A 50 15.00 -11.24 -14.44
CA THR A 50 16.06 -10.62 -15.24
C THR A 50 16.60 -11.54 -16.33
N HIS A 51 16.25 -12.83 -16.30
CA HIS A 51 16.74 -13.83 -17.27
C HIS A 51 15.59 -14.71 -17.76
N VAL A 52 15.52 -14.89 -19.08
CA VAL A 52 14.59 -15.80 -19.75
C VAL A 52 15.33 -16.62 -20.78
N LYS A 53 14.85 -17.83 -21.04
CA LYS A 53 15.24 -18.62 -22.22
C LYS A 53 14.04 -19.35 -22.80
N VAL A 54 14.06 -19.57 -24.11
CA VAL A 54 13.10 -20.40 -24.83
C VAL A 54 13.85 -21.60 -25.37
N VAL A 55 13.40 -22.79 -25.00
CA VAL A 55 13.97 -24.06 -25.45
C VAL A 55 13.00 -24.70 -26.43
N ARG A 56 13.50 -25.06 -27.60
CA ARG A 56 12.78 -25.83 -28.61
C ARG A 56 13.07 -27.32 -28.45
N HIS A 57 12.02 -28.12 -28.32
CA HIS A 57 12.01 -29.57 -28.26
C HIS A 57 11.65 -30.19 -29.59
N ARG A 58 12.60 -30.90 -30.23
CA ARG A 58 12.34 -31.67 -31.44
C ARG A 58 12.42 -33.16 -31.13
N ALA A 59 11.30 -33.86 -31.21
CA ALA A 59 11.31 -35.32 -31.18
C ALA A 59 11.77 -35.86 -32.55
N LEU A 60 12.99 -36.40 -32.58
CA LEU A 60 13.66 -36.97 -33.75
C LEU A 60 13.22 -38.42 -34.03
N SER A 61 12.85 -39.18 -32.98
CA SER A 61 12.25 -40.53 -33.07
C SER A 61 11.42 -40.83 -31.80
N SER A 62 10.93 -42.07 -31.64
CA SER A 62 10.24 -42.50 -30.41
C SER A 62 11.15 -42.55 -29.16
N SER A 63 12.47 -42.54 -29.34
CA SER A 63 13.46 -42.62 -28.27
C SER A 63 14.49 -41.49 -28.27
N ALA A 64 14.49 -40.62 -29.29
CA ALA A 64 15.43 -39.51 -29.41
C ALA A 64 14.70 -38.17 -29.50
N ALA A 65 15.07 -37.24 -28.62
CA ALA A 65 14.67 -35.85 -28.66
C ALA A 65 15.92 -34.96 -28.67
N SER A 66 15.85 -33.81 -29.33
CA SER A 66 16.85 -32.75 -29.25
C SER A 66 16.25 -31.48 -28.68
N GLU A 67 17.01 -30.86 -27.77
CA GLU A 67 16.69 -29.57 -27.16
C GLU A 67 17.63 -28.51 -27.71
N MET A 68 17.10 -27.35 -28.08
CA MET A 68 17.88 -26.21 -28.57
C MET A 68 17.34 -24.92 -27.98
N VAL A 69 18.19 -24.13 -27.32
CA VAL A 69 17.84 -22.77 -26.91
C VAL A 69 17.70 -21.91 -28.18
N VAL A 70 16.50 -21.40 -28.45
CA VAL A 70 16.21 -20.57 -29.63
C VAL A 70 16.18 -19.07 -29.29
N TYR A 71 16.02 -18.74 -28.02
CA TYR A 71 16.09 -17.37 -27.52
C TYR A 71 16.59 -17.38 -26.09
N GLU A 72 17.51 -16.48 -25.76
CA GLU A 72 17.94 -16.23 -24.37
C GLU A 72 18.21 -14.74 -24.24
N ALA A 73 17.69 -14.15 -23.16
CA ALA A 73 17.86 -12.74 -22.92
C ALA A 73 18.00 -12.46 -21.43
N THR A 74 18.95 -11.56 -21.15
CA THR A 74 19.17 -11.00 -19.83
C THR A 74 18.81 -9.51 -19.88
N ALA A 75 17.81 -9.11 -19.10
CA ALA A 75 17.57 -7.71 -18.82
C ALA A 75 18.56 -7.25 -17.74
N ASN A 76 19.12 -6.05 -17.90
CA ASN A 76 19.81 -5.40 -16.79
C ASN A 76 18.85 -5.34 -15.60
N PRO A 77 19.28 -5.73 -14.39
CA PRO A 77 18.45 -5.50 -13.21
C PRO A 77 18.07 -4.03 -13.21
N PRO A 78 16.77 -3.69 -13.10
CA PRO A 78 16.36 -2.31 -13.10
C PRO A 78 17.16 -1.59 -12.01
N LYS A 79 17.84 -0.49 -12.38
CA LYS A 79 18.52 0.37 -11.40
C LYS A 79 17.50 0.65 -10.30
N GLU A 80 17.86 0.33 -9.06
CA GLU A 80 16.96 0.56 -7.95
C GLU A 80 16.59 2.05 -7.96
N LYS A 81 15.29 2.33 -8.08
CA LYS A 81 14.83 3.72 -8.19
C LYS A 81 15.27 4.45 -6.92
N PRO A 82 15.73 5.70 -7.02
CA PRO A 82 16.05 6.49 -5.82
C PRO A 82 14.79 6.61 -4.94
N ILE A 83 15.00 6.75 -3.64
CA ILE A 83 13.89 6.95 -2.71
C ILE A 83 13.22 8.29 -3.03
N VAL A 84 11.90 8.29 -3.21
CA VAL A 84 11.14 9.48 -3.56
C VAL A 84 10.45 10.08 -2.33
N VAL A 85 10.77 11.35 -2.06
CA VAL A 85 10.03 12.17 -1.10
C VAL A 85 8.81 12.79 -1.79
N SER A 86 7.62 12.50 -1.28
CA SER A 86 6.36 12.99 -1.86
C SER A 86 6.01 14.39 -1.35
N THR A 87 5.18 15.12 -2.11
CA THR A 87 4.52 16.34 -1.60
C THR A 87 3.29 15.92 -0.81
N PRO A 88 3.06 16.46 0.40
CA PRO A 88 1.85 16.13 1.15
C PRO A 88 0.61 16.68 0.43
N VAL A 89 -0.51 15.98 0.57
CA VAL A 89 -1.77 16.30 -0.10
C VAL A 89 -2.94 16.24 0.88
N GLY A 90 -3.94 17.10 0.65
CA GLY A 90 -5.10 17.22 1.54
C GLY A 90 -4.81 18.17 2.70
N GLU A 91 -5.46 17.93 3.84
CA GLU A 91 -5.25 18.72 5.05
C GLU A 91 -3.84 18.51 5.59
N LEU A 92 -3.14 19.63 5.83
CA LEU A 92 -1.77 19.64 6.32
C LEU A 92 -1.79 19.83 7.84
N ALA A 93 -1.23 18.88 8.58
CA ALA A 93 -0.98 19.07 9.99
C ALA A 93 0.03 20.19 10.20
N VAL A 94 -0.23 21.15 11.08
CA VAL A 94 0.69 22.25 11.40
C VAL A 94 1.26 22.03 12.80
N CYS A 95 2.46 21.43 12.86
CA CYS A 95 3.15 21.19 14.13
C CYS A 95 3.76 22.48 14.68
N LYS A 96 3.45 22.84 15.93
CA LYS A 96 3.97 24.01 16.65
C LYS A 96 4.94 23.58 17.75
N VAL A 97 4.67 22.45 18.40
CA VAL A 97 5.50 21.83 19.44
C VAL A 97 5.84 20.39 19.06
N VAL A 98 6.80 19.78 19.78
CA VAL A 98 7.27 18.42 19.44
C VAL A 98 6.15 17.38 19.56
N ASP A 99 5.24 17.56 20.52
CA ASP A 99 4.16 16.61 20.74
C ASP A 99 3.15 16.58 19.58
N ASP A 100 3.06 17.66 18.80
CA ASP A 100 2.22 17.72 17.61
C ASP A 100 2.65 16.70 16.55
N LEU A 101 3.94 16.30 16.51
CA LEU A 101 4.45 15.29 15.57
C LEU A 101 3.81 13.91 15.75
N TYR A 102 3.29 13.63 16.95
CA TYR A 102 2.69 12.34 17.29
C TYR A 102 1.17 12.31 17.07
N THR A 103 0.55 13.43 16.70
CA THR A 103 -0.88 13.50 16.36
C THR A 103 -1.19 12.70 15.10
N ALA A 104 -2.44 12.22 14.97
CA ALA A 104 -2.86 11.43 13.80
C ALA A 104 -2.60 12.15 12.48
N ASP A 105 -2.87 13.45 12.41
CA ASP A 105 -2.70 14.24 11.18
C ASP A 105 -1.22 14.45 10.84
N ALA A 106 -0.37 14.67 11.84
CA ALA A 106 1.07 14.79 11.63
C ALA A 106 1.67 13.47 11.18
N ARG A 107 1.30 12.35 11.83
CA ARG A 107 1.72 11.01 11.39
C ARG A 107 1.25 10.70 9.99
N ARG A 108 0.00 11.05 9.62
CA ARG A 108 -0.50 10.92 8.23
C ARG A 108 0.36 11.72 7.25
N THR A 109 0.69 12.97 7.58
CA THR A 109 1.52 13.85 6.73
C THR A 109 2.93 13.29 6.54
N ILE A 110 3.58 12.88 7.63
CA ILE A 110 4.91 12.23 7.60
C ILE A 110 4.84 10.92 6.81
N GLY A 111 3.79 10.13 7.04
CA GLY A 111 3.41 8.93 6.31
C GLY A 111 3.40 9.11 4.80
N GLN A 112 2.74 10.18 4.34
CA GLN A 112 2.66 10.52 2.92
C GLN A 112 4.02 10.89 2.33
N VAL A 113 4.78 11.74 3.03
CA VAL A 113 6.04 12.32 2.55
C VAL A 113 7.16 11.27 2.51
N MET A 114 7.25 10.45 3.55
CA MET A 114 8.31 9.46 3.76
C MET A 114 7.92 8.03 3.35
N ARG A 115 6.78 7.87 2.66
CA ARG A 115 6.20 6.57 2.30
C ARG A 115 7.20 5.61 1.66
N ASP A 116 7.94 6.04 0.63
CA ASP A 116 8.85 5.16 -0.10
C ASP A 116 10.00 4.67 0.78
N TYR A 117 10.58 5.56 1.60
CA TYR A 117 11.61 5.18 2.58
C TYR A 117 11.10 4.14 3.58
N MET A 118 9.92 4.40 4.16
CA MET A 118 9.32 3.55 5.18
C MET A 118 8.90 2.19 4.62
N GLN A 119 8.39 2.15 3.38
CA GLN A 119 8.05 0.91 2.69
C GLN A 119 9.28 0.03 2.49
N ARG A 120 10.40 0.59 1.98
CA ARG A 120 11.64 -0.18 1.80
C ARG A 120 12.29 -0.59 3.11
N SER A 121 12.12 0.21 4.15
CA SER A 121 12.63 -0.08 5.49
C SER A 121 11.71 -0.99 6.30
N ASN A 122 10.54 -1.37 5.77
CA ASN A 122 9.49 -2.13 6.44
C ASN A 122 9.07 -1.55 7.80
N ILE A 123 8.87 -0.23 7.90
CA ILE A 123 8.43 0.44 9.14
C ILE A 123 7.22 1.33 8.91
N CYS A 124 6.47 1.62 9.96
CA CYS A 124 5.41 2.65 9.93
C CYS A 124 5.88 3.99 10.52
N THR A 125 5.03 5.01 10.48
CA THR A 125 5.36 6.34 10.99
C THR A 125 5.56 6.36 12.49
N THR A 126 4.73 5.65 13.26
CA THR A 126 4.90 5.51 14.71
C THR A 126 6.27 4.92 15.06
N GLU A 127 6.70 3.84 14.37
CA GLU A 127 8.03 3.26 14.57
C GLU A 127 9.16 4.23 14.23
N LEU A 128 9.01 5.00 13.15
CA LEU A 128 9.99 6.00 12.76
C LEU A 128 10.16 7.08 13.83
N LEU A 129 9.07 7.54 14.45
CA LEU A 129 9.10 8.63 15.45
C LEU A 129 9.54 8.17 16.84
N HIS A 130 9.41 6.89 17.17
CA HIS A 130 9.67 6.35 18.51
C HIS A 130 10.95 5.51 18.60
N SER A 131 11.61 5.21 17.48
CA SER A 131 12.84 4.40 17.45
C SER A 131 14.06 5.22 17.03
N PHE A 132 14.99 5.42 17.97
CA PHE A 132 16.23 6.13 17.69
C PHE A 132 17.07 5.46 16.58
N SER A 133 17.00 4.13 16.46
CA SER A 133 17.72 3.40 15.41
C SER A 133 17.14 3.67 14.02
N HIS A 134 15.81 3.81 13.89
CA HIS A 134 15.16 4.18 12.63
C HIS A 134 15.43 5.65 12.28
N ILE A 135 15.35 6.56 13.25
CA ILE A 135 15.69 7.98 13.04
C ILE A 135 17.13 8.10 12.52
N ARG A 136 18.10 7.44 13.16
CA ARG A 136 19.50 7.49 12.73
C ARG A 136 19.69 6.95 11.31
N LYS A 137 19.08 5.80 10.99
CA LYS A 137 19.13 5.25 9.62
C LYS A 137 18.53 6.21 8.58
N LEU A 138 17.48 6.96 8.93
CA LEU A 138 16.90 7.96 8.04
C LEU A 138 17.82 9.18 7.87
N GLN A 139 18.50 9.60 8.94
CA GLN A 139 19.49 10.69 8.87
C GLN A 139 20.71 10.31 8.02
N ASP A 140 21.14 9.06 8.10
CA ASP A 140 22.22 8.51 7.28
C ASP A 140 21.80 8.38 5.79
N ALA A 141 20.49 8.35 5.50
CA ALA A 141 19.95 8.30 4.14
C ALA A 141 19.99 9.68 3.48
N GLN A 142 21.17 10.01 2.93
CA GLN A 142 21.54 11.15 2.08
C GLN A 142 20.41 12.15 1.76
N GLY A 143 20.21 13.13 2.65
CA GLY A 143 19.38 14.31 2.39
C GLY A 143 17.86 14.08 2.39
N LEU A 144 17.37 12.86 2.66
CA LEU A 144 15.93 12.57 2.68
C LEU A 144 15.19 13.40 3.74
N VAL A 145 15.78 13.57 4.92
CA VAL A 145 15.20 14.41 5.99
C VAL A 145 15.03 15.85 5.51
N ASN A 146 16.07 16.43 4.91
CA ASN A 146 16.03 17.81 4.41
C ASN A 146 15.02 17.97 3.29
N ALA A 147 14.95 17.01 2.36
CA ALA A 147 13.97 17.02 1.28
C ALA A 147 12.52 16.90 1.82
N GLY A 148 12.28 16.02 2.79
CA GLY A 148 10.99 15.87 3.46
C GLY A 148 10.58 17.13 4.21
N MET A 149 11.49 17.68 5.00
CA MET A 149 11.30 18.93 5.73
C MET A 149 10.97 20.08 4.77
N HIS A 150 11.68 20.21 3.65
CA HIS A 150 11.40 21.24 2.65
C HIS A 150 10.02 21.10 2.01
N ARG A 151 9.58 19.87 1.67
CA ARG A 151 8.25 19.63 1.11
C ARG A 151 7.14 20.03 2.09
N VAL A 152 7.28 19.62 3.36
CA VAL A 152 6.30 19.94 4.41
C VAL A 152 6.33 21.42 4.77
N GLY A 153 7.52 21.98 4.98
CA GLY A 153 7.71 23.38 5.37
C GLY A 153 7.20 24.35 4.31
N ALA A 154 7.47 24.11 3.03
CA ALA A 154 6.94 24.93 1.94
C ALA A 154 5.40 24.86 1.87
N ALA A 155 4.82 23.66 2.03
CA ALA A 155 3.37 23.48 2.00
C ALA A 155 2.67 24.17 3.19
N GLN A 156 3.21 24.01 4.40
CA GLN A 156 2.71 24.69 5.60
C GLN A 156 2.88 26.21 5.52
N ALA A 157 4.04 26.68 5.04
CA ALA A 157 4.30 28.11 4.87
C ALA A 157 3.30 28.78 3.92
N ALA A 158 2.99 28.12 2.80
CA ALA A 158 1.96 28.57 1.86
C ALA A 158 0.56 28.58 2.50
N ALA A 159 0.18 27.52 3.23
CA ALA A 159 -1.12 27.43 3.89
C ALA A 159 -1.30 28.46 5.02
N MET A 160 -0.22 28.80 5.74
CA MET A 160 -0.22 29.75 6.86
C MET A 160 0.08 31.19 6.43
N ASN A 161 0.46 31.41 5.16
CA ASN A 161 0.95 32.69 4.65
C ASN A 161 2.13 33.26 5.47
N VAL A 162 3.13 32.42 5.77
CA VAL A 162 4.36 32.80 6.51
C VAL A 162 5.62 32.52 5.67
N PRO A 163 6.77 33.13 5.97
CA PRO A 163 8.02 32.84 5.27
C PRO A 163 8.45 31.37 5.40
N VAL A 164 8.81 30.74 4.27
CA VAL A 164 9.29 29.34 4.24
C VAL A 164 10.46 29.14 5.21
N LYS A 165 11.40 30.10 5.27
CA LYS A 165 12.57 30.02 6.16
C LYS A 165 12.18 29.91 7.64
N GLU A 166 11.23 30.72 8.09
CA GLU A 166 10.73 30.68 9.47
C GLU A 166 10.14 29.30 9.79
N ARG A 167 9.31 28.79 8.87
CA ARG A 167 8.69 27.47 9.04
C ARG A 167 9.71 26.34 9.08
N MET A 168 10.71 26.39 8.20
CA MET A 168 11.81 25.41 8.14
C MET A 168 12.64 25.41 9.43
N THR A 169 12.97 26.57 9.98
CA THR A 169 13.70 26.69 11.25
C THR A 169 12.92 26.06 12.41
N LEU A 170 11.61 26.27 12.48
CA LEU A 170 10.79 25.61 13.51
C LEU A 170 10.81 24.09 13.33
N LEU A 171 10.55 23.59 12.12
CA LEU A 171 10.52 22.15 11.85
C LEU A 171 11.85 21.47 12.20
N ASP A 172 12.99 22.10 11.89
CA ASP A 172 14.32 21.60 12.25
C ASP A 172 14.49 21.47 13.78
N GLY A 173 14.02 22.48 14.53
CA GLY A 173 13.98 22.44 15.99
C GLY A 173 13.07 21.33 16.55
N LEU A 174 11.93 21.07 15.91
CA LEU A 174 11.03 19.98 16.29
C LEU A 174 11.64 18.61 16.01
N LEU A 175 12.31 18.44 14.87
CA LEU A 175 13.00 17.19 14.52
C LEU A 175 14.16 16.89 15.49
N THR A 176 14.89 17.92 15.89
CA THR A 176 15.97 17.80 16.90
C THR A 176 15.41 17.33 18.25
N GLN A 177 14.28 17.90 18.70
CA GLN A 177 13.61 17.47 19.92
C GLN A 177 13.08 16.03 19.82
N CYS A 178 12.46 15.66 18.69
CA CYS A 178 12.00 14.30 18.43
C CYS A 178 13.15 13.29 18.49
N GLN A 179 14.29 13.61 17.88
CA GLN A 179 15.48 12.77 17.94
C GLN A 179 16.00 12.62 19.38
N GLN A 180 16.05 13.71 20.14
CA GLN A 180 16.49 13.67 21.53
C GLN A 180 15.54 12.83 22.40
N LYS A 181 14.23 12.96 22.20
CA LYS A 181 13.20 12.16 22.91
C LYS A 181 13.38 10.66 22.64
N ALA A 182 13.63 10.27 21.38
CA ALA A 182 13.90 8.87 21.01
C ALA A 182 15.24 8.37 21.56
N ARG A 183 16.28 9.21 21.54
CA ARG A 183 17.60 8.88 22.11
C ARG A 183 17.53 8.66 23.62
N ASN A 184 16.82 9.51 24.35
CA ASN A 184 16.63 9.38 25.80
C ASN A 184 15.92 8.06 26.13
N PHE A 185 14.81 7.76 25.45
CA PHE A 185 14.14 6.47 25.62
C PHE A 185 15.07 5.30 25.34
N ALA A 186 15.86 5.35 24.25
CA ALA A 186 16.79 4.28 23.92
C ALA A 186 17.87 4.05 25.00
N ALA A 187 18.35 5.11 25.64
CA ALA A 187 19.30 5.04 26.75
C ALA A 187 18.68 4.47 28.03
N GLU A 188 17.42 4.79 28.30
CA GLU A 188 16.70 4.38 29.51
C GLU A 188 15.86 3.11 29.32
N ARG A 189 15.84 2.52 28.12
CA ARG A 189 14.98 1.38 27.76
C ARG A 189 15.08 0.22 28.76
N GLY A 190 16.28 -0.05 29.28
CA GLY A 190 16.52 -1.12 30.26
C GLY A 190 15.76 -0.95 31.59
N ASN A 191 15.18 0.22 31.84
CA ASN A 191 14.35 0.51 33.02
C ASN A 191 12.89 0.04 32.86
N TYR A 192 12.49 -0.41 31.68
CA TYR A 192 11.12 -0.83 31.38
C TYR A 192 11.06 -2.34 31.13
N PRO A 193 9.94 -3.01 31.47
CA PRO A 193 9.76 -4.41 31.15
C PRO A 193 9.75 -4.63 29.63
N GLU A 194 10.24 -5.79 29.22
CA GLU A 194 10.18 -6.22 27.83
C GLU A 194 8.75 -6.59 27.44
N PHE A 195 8.26 -6.05 26.32
CA PHE A 195 6.95 -6.40 25.78
C PHE A 195 7.07 -7.49 24.72
N LYS A 196 6.30 -8.58 24.86
CA LYS A 196 6.31 -9.74 23.95
C LYS A 196 4.94 -10.02 23.32
N GLY A 197 4.13 -8.98 23.13
CA GLY A 197 2.81 -9.11 22.51
C GLY A 197 1.73 -9.66 23.44
N GLN A 198 1.95 -9.66 24.76
CA GLN A 198 1.00 -10.15 25.77
C GLN A 198 0.85 -9.14 26.90
N ASP A 199 -0.34 -9.09 27.50
CA ASP A 199 -0.67 -8.23 28.65
C ASP A 199 -0.32 -6.74 28.45
N LEU A 200 -0.81 -6.15 27.36
CA LEU A 200 -0.58 -4.74 27.05
C LEU A 200 -1.16 -3.80 28.13
N ALA A 201 -2.27 -4.20 28.77
CA ALA A 201 -2.88 -3.45 29.86
C ALA A 201 -1.99 -3.44 31.13
N GLY A 202 -1.42 -4.59 31.50
CA GLY A 202 -0.45 -4.67 32.59
C GLY A 202 0.80 -3.84 32.31
N LEU A 203 1.34 -3.93 31.09
CA LEU A 203 2.44 -3.09 30.64
C LEU A 203 2.13 -1.59 30.78
N SER A 204 0.97 -1.17 30.27
CA SER A 204 0.49 0.22 30.35
C SER A 204 0.40 0.70 31.79
N THR A 205 -0.11 -0.12 32.69
CA THR A 205 -0.20 0.20 34.13
C THR A 205 1.17 0.42 34.74
N ILE A 206 2.15 -0.44 34.45
CA ILE A 206 3.54 -0.31 34.94
C ILE A 206 4.17 0.98 34.42
N ILE A 207 3.99 1.29 33.13
CA ILE A 207 4.52 2.52 32.52
C ILE A 207 3.90 3.74 33.19
N GLN A 208 2.57 3.77 33.34
CA GLN A 208 1.87 4.91 33.94
C GLN A 208 2.35 5.19 35.36
N GLN A 209 2.55 4.16 36.17
CA GLN A 209 3.08 4.29 37.53
C GLN A 209 4.51 4.85 37.55
N LYS A 210 5.31 4.52 36.53
CA LYS A 210 6.73 4.91 36.47
C LYS A 210 6.96 6.32 35.95
N VAL A 211 6.23 6.75 34.92
CA VAL A 211 6.50 8.02 34.21
C VAL A 211 5.34 9.02 34.23
N GLY A 212 4.18 8.63 34.78
CA GLY A 212 2.98 9.46 34.78
C GLY A 212 2.29 9.51 33.41
N LEU A 213 1.14 10.21 33.36
CA LEU A 213 0.29 10.26 32.16
C LEU A 213 0.93 11.01 30.98
N GLU A 214 1.69 12.08 31.25
CA GLU A 214 2.27 12.92 30.19
C GLU A 214 3.28 12.17 29.30
N GLN A 215 4.03 11.23 29.88
CA GLN A 215 5.03 10.44 29.15
C GLN A 215 4.54 9.04 28.78
N HIS A 216 3.40 8.61 29.33
CA HIS A 216 2.89 7.25 29.20
C HIS A 216 2.79 6.80 27.74
N ASP A 217 2.08 7.56 26.91
CA ASP A 217 1.78 7.16 25.53
C ASP A 217 3.05 7.09 24.68
N TYR A 218 4.00 7.99 24.91
CA TYR A 218 5.27 7.98 24.22
C TYR A 218 6.09 6.73 24.58
N VAL A 219 6.23 6.42 25.87
CA VAL A 219 6.97 5.24 26.35
C VAL A 219 6.31 3.95 25.87
N LEU A 220 4.97 3.87 25.93
CA LEU A 220 4.22 2.71 25.46
C LEU A 220 4.43 2.48 23.96
N ASN A 221 4.28 3.51 23.13
CA ASN A 221 4.49 3.41 21.69
C ASN A 221 5.95 3.12 21.32
N SER A 222 6.91 3.60 22.12
CA SER A 222 8.31 3.21 21.97
C SER A 222 8.56 1.74 22.28
N LEU A 223 7.93 1.17 23.31
CA LEU A 223 8.04 -0.26 23.63
C LEU A 223 7.32 -1.13 22.59
N LEU A 224 6.15 -0.70 22.10
CA LEU A 224 5.49 -1.33 20.95
C LEU A 224 6.41 -1.32 19.71
N SER A 225 7.07 -0.20 19.43
CA SER A 225 8.02 -0.09 18.31
C SER A 225 9.23 -1.02 18.47
N VAL A 226 9.70 -1.24 19.70
CA VAL A 226 10.76 -2.22 19.98
C VAL A 226 10.28 -3.65 19.70
N TRP A 227 9.08 -4.01 20.14
CA TRP A 227 8.49 -5.33 19.86
C TRP A 227 8.23 -5.54 18.37
N LEU A 228 7.76 -4.50 17.66
CA LEU A 228 7.51 -4.56 16.21
C LEU A 228 8.78 -4.85 15.38
N PHE A 229 9.97 -4.57 15.93
CA PHE A 229 11.24 -4.89 15.29
C PHE A 229 11.45 -6.38 15.02
N GLU A 230 10.75 -7.26 15.76
CA GLU A 230 10.80 -8.72 15.55
C GLU A 230 10.14 -9.14 14.22
N PHE A 231 9.25 -8.31 13.66
CA PHE A 231 8.49 -8.60 12.45
C PHE A 231 9.10 -7.87 11.24
N ARG A 232 9.69 -8.64 10.32
CA ARG A 232 10.52 -8.11 9.22
C ARG A 232 9.74 -7.57 8.01
N SER A 233 8.42 -7.68 7.99
CA SER A 233 7.58 -7.13 6.92
C SER A 233 6.42 -6.31 7.49
N LEU A 234 5.98 -5.30 6.75
CA LEU A 234 4.80 -4.51 7.12
C LEU A 234 3.56 -5.39 7.30
N LEU A 235 3.39 -6.42 6.46
CA LEU A 235 2.26 -7.35 6.57
C LEU A 235 2.29 -8.17 7.86
N ALA A 236 3.47 -8.67 8.26
CA ALA A 236 3.61 -9.40 9.52
C ALA A 236 3.26 -8.50 10.72
N LYS A 237 3.66 -7.22 10.67
CA LYS A 237 3.28 -6.22 11.68
C LYS A 237 1.78 -5.99 11.73
N VAL A 238 1.13 -5.87 10.58
CA VAL A 238 -0.34 -5.70 10.52
C VAL A 238 -1.07 -6.92 11.09
N ASP A 239 -0.60 -8.14 10.82
CA ASP A 239 -1.23 -9.36 11.38
C ASP A 239 -1.18 -9.37 12.91
N ILE A 240 0.00 -9.17 13.48
CA ILE A 240 0.15 -9.19 14.95
C ILE A 240 -0.53 -7.99 15.61
N LEU A 241 -0.57 -6.82 14.97
CA LEU A 241 -1.28 -5.65 15.49
C LEU A 241 -2.79 -5.87 15.45
N ALA A 242 -3.34 -6.50 14.40
CA ALA A 242 -4.77 -6.79 14.34
C ALA A 242 -5.20 -7.76 15.44
N ARG A 243 -4.41 -8.80 15.71
CA ARG A 243 -4.65 -9.73 16.84
C ARG A 243 -4.54 -9.02 18.18
N LEU A 244 -3.48 -8.24 18.37
CA LEU A 244 -3.31 -7.45 19.59
C LEU A 244 -4.48 -6.47 19.79
N ALA A 245 -5.00 -5.86 18.72
CA ALA A 245 -6.17 -4.98 18.78
C ALA A 245 -7.40 -5.73 19.27
N GLN A 246 -7.68 -6.91 18.71
CA GLN A 246 -8.77 -7.78 19.10
C GLN A 246 -8.69 -8.17 20.59
N ASP A 247 -7.50 -8.55 21.06
CA ASP A 247 -7.27 -8.97 22.45
C ASP A 247 -7.35 -7.81 23.46
N ASN A 248 -7.39 -6.56 22.98
CA ASN A 248 -7.33 -5.35 23.82
C ASN A 248 -8.52 -4.41 23.60
N VAL A 249 -9.64 -4.94 23.11
CA VAL A 249 -10.91 -4.21 23.04
C VAL A 249 -11.44 -3.90 24.44
N GLU A 250 -11.59 -4.93 25.29
CA GLU A 250 -12.25 -4.80 26.60
C GLU A 250 -11.50 -3.87 27.57
N ASN A 251 -10.16 -3.84 27.48
CA ASN A 251 -9.33 -2.99 28.32
C ASN A 251 -9.05 -1.61 27.72
N GLY A 252 -9.59 -1.31 26.52
CA GLY A 252 -9.46 -0.01 25.86
C GLY A 252 -8.07 0.32 25.30
N MET A 253 -7.12 -0.61 25.33
CA MET A 253 -5.77 -0.40 24.78
C MET A 253 -5.75 -0.46 23.24
N VAL A 254 -6.84 -0.92 22.61
CA VAL A 254 -7.03 -0.91 21.16
C VAL A 254 -6.75 0.45 20.50
N ARG A 255 -6.97 1.57 21.21
CA ARG A 255 -6.70 2.93 20.69
C ARG A 255 -5.24 3.17 20.29
N HIS A 256 -4.29 2.57 21.03
CA HIS A 256 -2.86 2.68 20.75
C HIS A 256 -2.48 1.86 19.53
N ILE A 257 -3.17 0.74 19.33
CA ILE A 257 -2.93 -0.19 18.25
C ILE A 257 -3.53 0.34 16.95
N ASP A 258 -4.72 0.95 17.02
CA ASP A 258 -5.37 1.63 15.90
C ASP A 258 -4.47 2.70 15.27
N ALA A 259 -3.81 3.50 16.10
CA ALA A 259 -2.87 4.53 15.64
C ALA A 259 -1.74 3.95 14.78
N ILE A 260 -1.19 2.80 15.17
CA ILE A 260 -0.10 2.12 14.45
C ILE A 260 -0.63 1.40 13.21
N LEU A 261 -1.78 0.73 13.30
CA LEU A 261 -2.44 0.10 12.16
C LEU A 261 -2.76 1.13 11.07
N ALA A 262 -3.30 2.29 11.45
CA ALA A 262 -3.60 3.38 10.53
C ALA A 262 -2.37 3.84 9.74
N ASP A 263 -1.20 3.95 10.39
CA ASP A 263 0.06 4.34 9.74
C ASP A 263 0.47 3.33 8.64
N THR A 264 0.03 2.08 8.70
CA THR A 264 0.34 1.06 7.68
C THR A 264 -0.57 1.09 6.45
N MET A 265 -1.78 1.66 6.56
CA MET A 265 -2.76 1.71 5.45
C MET A 265 -2.31 2.62 4.30
N ILE A 266 -1.28 3.44 4.52
CA ILE A 266 -0.66 4.27 3.49
C ILE A 266 0.04 3.44 2.40
N PHE A 267 0.47 2.21 2.72
CA PHE A 267 1.22 1.34 1.81
C PHE A 267 0.29 0.54 0.91
N ALA A 268 0.51 0.62 -0.41
CA ALA A 268 -0.37 -0.02 -1.38
C ALA A 268 -0.37 -1.54 -1.30
N GLU A 269 0.82 -2.12 -1.16
CA GLU A 269 1.01 -3.57 -1.07
C GLU A 269 0.34 -4.14 0.18
N VAL A 270 0.40 -3.42 1.31
CA VAL A 270 -0.29 -3.82 2.55
C VAL A 270 -1.78 -3.93 2.31
N VAL A 271 -2.40 -2.88 1.76
CA VAL A 271 -3.84 -2.87 1.52
C VAL A 271 -4.25 -3.91 0.48
N GLN A 272 -3.48 -4.06 -0.61
CA GLN A 272 -3.78 -5.07 -1.64
C GLN A 272 -3.76 -6.49 -1.08
N GLU A 273 -2.81 -6.82 -0.20
CA GLU A 273 -2.75 -8.14 0.42
C GLU A 273 -3.90 -8.36 1.42
N LEU A 274 -4.24 -7.33 2.20
CA LEU A 274 -5.37 -7.39 3.15
C LEU A 274 -6.69 -7.67 2.44
N PHE A 275 -6.91 -7.08 1.26
CA PHE A 275 -8.12 -7.33 0.47
C PHE A 275 -8.01 -8.56 -0.45
N ALA A 276 -6.85 -9.23 -0.47
CA ALA A 276 -6.49 -10.29 -1.40
C ALA A 276 -6.55 -9.84 -2.88
N PRO A 277 -6.01 -10.63 -3.83
CA PRO A 277 -6.12 -10.30 -5.26
C PRO A 277 -7.58 -10.15 -5.70
N GLN A 278 -7.89 -9.00 -6.29
CA GLN A 278 -9.21 -8.69 -6.85
C GLN A 278 -9.17 -8.76 -8.38
N PRO A 279 -10.29 -9.10 -9.06
CA PRO A 279 -10.31 -9.24 -10.52
C PRO A 279 -9.89 -7.95 -11.24
N ASN A 280 -10.32 -6.80 -10.72
CA ASN A 280 -10.05 -5.47 -11.26
C ASN A 280 -10.10 -4.39 -10.16
N LEU A 281 -9.69 -3.18 -10.50
CA LEU A 281 -9.65 -2.04 -9.58
C LEU A 281 -11.05 -1.67 -9.08
N GLY A 282 -12.06 -1.67 -9.96
CA GLY A 282 -13.45 -1.36 -9.58
C GLY A 282 -13.97 -2.27 -8.46
N THR A 283 -13.73 -3.57 -8.56
CA THR A 283 -14.10 -4.55 -7.53
C THR A 283 -13.33 -4.30 -6.24
N ALA A 284 -12.02 -4.04 -6.32
CA ALA A 284 -11.20 -3.73 -5.14
C ALA A 284 -11.71 -2.49 -4.39
N LEU A 285 -12.04 -1.41 -5.11
CA LEU A 285 -12.56 -0.18 -4.51
C LEU A 285 -13.94 -0.38 -3.89
N LYS A 286 -14.81 -1.22 -4.48
CA LYS A 286 -16.12 -1.58 -3.90
C LYS A 286 -15.99 -2.32 -2.57
N VAL A 287 -15.09 -3.31 -2.49
CA VAL A 287 -14.87 -4.07 -1.25
C VAL A 287 -14.28 -3.15 -0.17
N MET A 288 -13.30 -2.32 -0.52
CA MET A 288 -12.74 -1.32 0.40
C MET A 288 -13.81 -0.32 0.87
N GLY A 289 -14.64 0.19 -0.03
CA GLY A 289 -15.77 1.07 0.31
C GLY A 289 -16.78 0.41 1.22
N SER A 290 -17.03 -0.88 1.04
CA SER A 290 -17.92 -1.64 1.91
C SER A 290 -17.38 -1.77 3.34
N VAL A 291 -16.06 -1.90 3.51
CA VAL A 291 -15.43 -1.88 4.83
C VAL A 291 -15.50 -0.48 5.45
N VAL A 292 -15.12 0.55 4.68
CA VAL A 292 -15.13 1.95 5.14
C VAL A 292 -16.54 2.41 5.56
N LEU A 293 -17.57 2.00 4.84
CA LEU A 293 -18.97 2.32 5.11
C LEU A 293 -19.68 1.30 6.01
N CYS A 294 -18.93 0.38 6.63
CA CYS A 294 -19.46 -0.60 7.58
C CYS A 294 -20.65 -1.43 7.05
N ARG A 295 -20.61 -1.84 5.77
CA ARG A 295 -21.70 -2.60 5.15
C ARG A 295 -21.89 -3.95 5.83
N LYS A 296 -23.15 -4.34 6.07
CA LYS A 296 -23.50 -5.62 6.72
C LYS A 296 -22.89 -6.81 5.96
N GLY A 297 -22.33 -7.76 6.71
CA GLY A 297 -21.74 -8.99 6.17
C GLY A 297 -20.36 -8.81 5.51
N ILE A 298 -19.77 -7.61 5.51
CA ILE A 298 -18.48 -7.39 4.85
C ILE A 298 -17.35 -8.20 5.47
N ALA A 299 -17.36 -8.40 6.79
CA ALA A 299 -16.34 -9.18 7.48
C ALA A 299 -16.33 -10.67 7.05
N ASP A 300 -17.49 -11.23 6.68
CA ASP A 300 -17.58 -12.60 6.17
C ASP A 300 -17.11 -12.71 4.71
N ALA A 301 -17.31 -11.65 3.92
CA ALA A 301 -16.93 -11.59 2.51
C ALA A 301 -15.42 -11.41 2.28
N VAL A 302 -14.73 -10.76 3.22
CA VAL A 302 -13.26 -10.63 3.17
C VAL A 302 -12.63 -11.98 3.47
N THR A 303 -11.67 -12.44 2.66
CA THR A 303 -11.06 -13.77 2.83
C THR A 303 -9.84 -13.77 3.76
N ASN A 304 -9.07 -12.68 3.76
CA ASN A 304 -7.86 -12.53 4.57
C ASN A 304 -8.20 -12.46 6.07
N PRO A 305 -7.69 -13.38 6.93
CA PRO A 305 -8.02 -13.42 8.35
C PRO A 305 -7.71 -12.13 9.12
N THR A 306 -6.58 -11.48 8.81
CA THR A 306 -6.17 -10.21 9.40
C THR A 306 -7.18 -9.12 9.07
N MET A 307 -7.59 -9.03 7.80
CA MET A 307 -8.59 -8.06 7.37
C MET A 307 -9.98 -8.38 7.91
N LYS A 308 -10.34 -9.65 8.15
CA LYS A 308 -11.57 -10.00 8.89
C LYS A 308 -11.59 -9.41 10.29
N ILE A 309 -10.47 -9.49 11.02
CA ILE A 309 -10.37 -8.88 12.36
C ILE A 309 -10.59 -7.37 12.26
N ILE A 310 -9.89 -6.69 11.36
CA ILE A 310 -10.03 -5.24 11.14
C ILE A 310 -11.47 -4.87 10.75
N ALA A 311 -12.07 -5.60 9.81
CA ALA A 311 -13.43 -5.36 9.33
C ALA A 311 -14.51 -5.63 10.40
N ASN A 312 -14.22 -6.46 11.41
CA ASN A 312 -15.09 -6.65 12.56
C ASN A 312 -14.96 -5.51 13.59
N LEU A 313 -13.75 -5.00 13.81
CA LEU A 313 -13.48 -3.96 14.81
C LEU A 313 -13.91 -2.55 14.38
N ILE A 314 -13.84 -2.25 13.08
CA ILE A 314 -14.25 -0.94 12.51
C ILE A 314 -15.72 -0.57 12.85
N PRO A 315 -16.75 -1.40 12.54
CA PRO A 315 -18.15 -1.05 12.82
C PRO A 315 -18.46 -0.95 14.32
N GLN A 316 -17.61 -1.50 15.19
CA GLN A 316 -17.72 -1.40 16.64
C GLN A 316 -17.10 -0.10 17.19
N GLY A 317 -16.48 0.72 16.34
CA GLY A 317 -15.84 1.98 16.71
C GLY A 317 -14.46 1.82 17.34
N HIS A 318 -13.83 0.65 17.24
CA HIS A 318 -12.53 0.38 17.87
C HIS A 318 -11.32 0.78 17.02
N LEU A 319 -11.49 0.94 15.69
CA LEU A 319 -10.42 1.30 14.76
C LEU A 319 -10.72 2.55 13.91
N PRO A 320 -11.09 3.70 14.51
CA PRO A 320 -11.48 4.89 13.76
C PRO A 320 -10.34 5.49 12.90
N GLN A 321 -9.08 5.46 13.37
CA GLN A 321 -7.96 5.98 12.59
C GLN A 321 -7.64 5.07 11.39
N THR A 322 -7.72 3.75 11.59
CA THR A 322 -7.52 2.78 10.50
C THR A 322 -8.63 2.91 9.45
N GLN A 323 -9.88 3.06 9.87
CA GLN A 323 -11.01 3.33 8.98
C GLN A 323 -10.80 4.62 8.18
N ALA A 324 -10.39 5.71 8.84
CA ALA A 324 -10.09 6.97 8.17
C ALA A 324 -8.94 6.84 7.16
N ALA A 325 -7.88 6.10 7.50
CA ALA A 325 -6.74 5.88 6.59
C ALA A 325 -7.13 5.05 5.34
N LEU A 326 -8.03 4.07 5.51
CA LEU A 326 -8.64 3.33 4.39
C LEU A 326 -9.54 4.24 3.53
N ALA A 327 -10.34 5.10 4.15
CA ALA A 327 -11.18 6.07 3.45
C ALA A 327 -10.33 7.05 2.61
N ASP A 328 -9.27 7.60 3.19
CA ASP A 328 -8.33 8.49 2.50
C ASP A 328 -7.66 7.81 1.30
N ARG A 329 -7.38 6.51 1.42
CA ARG A 329 -6.82 5.72 0.33
C ARG A 329 -7.84 5.50 -0.78
N LEU A 330 -9.04 5.05 -0.42
CA LEU A 330 -10.15 4.82 -1.33
C LEU A 330 -10.42 6.08 -2.16
N LEU A 331 -10.55 7.23 -1.50
CA LEU A 331 -10.77 8.52 -2.16
C LEU A 331 -9.62 8.89 -3.08
N ARG A 332 -8.36 8.63 -2.71
CA ARG A 332 -7.22 8.89 -3.60
C ARG A 332 -7.28 8.03 -4.87
N GLU A 333 -7.60 6.74 -4.76
CA GLU A 333 -7.66 5.85 -5.92
C GLU A 333 -8.86 6.19 -6.84
N ILE A 334 -10.04 6.48 -6.28
CA ILE A 334 -11.23 6.91 -7.06
C ILE A 334 -10.93 8.17 -7.88
N ASN A 335 -10.22 9.12 -7.27
CA ASN A 335 -9.86 10.40 -7.87
C ASN A 335 -8.68 10.32 -8.86
N THR A 336 -8.10 9.12 -9.10
CA THR A 336 -7.12 8.94 -10.18
C THR A 336 -7.81 8.77 -11.53
N ASP A 337 -7.04 8.83 -12.61
CA ASP A 337 -7.54 8.56 -13.96
C ASP A 337 -7.35 7.11 -14.40
N ARG A 338 -6.93 6.22 -13.50
CA ARG A 338 -6.72 4.79 -13.83
C ARG A 338 -8.03 4.11 -14.22
N PRO A 339 -8.05 3.29 -15.28
CA PRO A 339 -9.20 2.46 -15.62
C PRO A 339 -9.61 1.57 -14.45
N LEU A 340 -10.92 1.40 -14.24
CA LEU A 340 -11.46 0.47 -13.23
C LEU A 340 -11.22 -0.98 -13.62
N ASP A 341 -11.19 -1.27 -14.92
CA ASP A 341 -10.70 -2.53 -15.47
C ASP A 341 -9.88 -2.27 -16.74
N GLN A 342 -8.58 -2.60 -16.69
CA GLN A 342 -7.70 -2.44 -17.84
C GLN A 342 -7.97 -3.46 -18.96
N ARG A 343 -8.60 -4.59 -18.65
CA ARG A 343 -8.84 -5.70 -19.59
C ARG A 343 -10.20 -5.57 -20.29
N ALA A 344 -11.13 -4.83 -19.70
CA ALA A 344 -12.49 -4.64 -20.19
C ALA A 344 -12.91 -3.15 -20.11
N PRO A 345 -12.29 -2.27 -20.93
CA PRO A 345 -12.59 -0.84 -20.90
C PRO A 345 -14.04 -0.51 -21.29
N ASP A 346 -14.70 -1.38 -22.06
CA ASP A 346 -16.12 -1.30 -22.40
C ASP A 346 -17.04 -1.44 -21.17
N GLN A 347 -16.57 -2.08 -20.09
CA GLN A 347 -17.32 -2.27 -18.84
C GLN A 347 -17.12 -1.11 -17.84
N GLU A 348 -16.29 -0.12 -18.15
CA GLU A 348 -15.94 0.98 -17.23
C GLU A 348 -17.18 1.67 -16.64
N GLY A 349 -18.21 1.95 -17.44
CA GLY A 349 -19.43 2.62 -16.97
C GLY A 349 -20.24 1.80 -15.97
N ALA A 350 -20.45 0.51 -16.26
CA ALA A 350 -21.17 -0.39 -15.35
C ALA A 350 -20.40 -0.57 -14.03
N LEU A 351 -19.07 -0.67 -14.10
CA LEU A 351 -18.21 -0.74 -12.92
C LEU A 351 -18.26 0.57 -12.11
N LEU A 352 -18.27 1.72 -12.79
CA LEU A 352 -18.36 3.03 -12.16
C LEU A 352 -19.71 3.23 -11.46
N ASP A 353 -20.82 2.88 -12.10
CA ASP A 353 -22.15 2.98 -11.49
C ASP A 353 -22.27 2.05 -10.27
N ALA A 354 -21.77 0.82 -10.37
CA ALA A 354 -21.74 -0.10 -9.24
C ALA A 354 -20.83 0.39 -8.10
N LEU A 355 -19.73 1.08 -8.41
CA LEU A 355 -18.84 1.70 -7.45
C LEU A 355 -19.53 2.88 -6.75
N VAL A 356 -20.13 3.81 -7.51
CA VAL A 356 -20.88 4.95 -6.98
C VAL A 356 -21.98 4.51 -6.02
N LEU A 357 -22.76 3.50 -6.41
CA LEU A 357 -23.79 2.92 -5.55
C LEU A 357 -23.19 2.39 -4.25
N SER A 358 -22.07 1.67 -4.32
CA SER A 358 -21.42 1.13 -3.12
C SER A 358 -20.91 2.21 -2.16
N LEU A 359 -20.47 3.35 -2.71
CA LEU A 359 -19.90 4.49 -1.97
C LEU A 359 -20.96 5.45 -1.41
N THR A 360 -22.22 5.27 -1.78
CA THR A 360 -23.33 6.13 -1.33
C THR A 360 -23.91 5.59 -0.03
N GLY A 361 -23.79 6.34 1.06
CA GLY A 361 -24.36 5.99 2.36
C GLY A 361 -25.87 5.87 2.34
N ASP A 362 -26.44 5.35 3.42
CA ASP A 362 -27.89 5.13 3.54
C ASP A 362 -28.67 6.47 3.57
N ASP A 363 -28.00 7.57 3.90
CA ASP A 363 -28.49 8.94 3.84
C ASP A 363 -28.43 9.56 2.43
N GLY A 364 -27.97 8.81 1.43
CA GLY A 364 -27.80 9.27 0.05
C GLY A 364 -26.53 10.10 -0.18
N THR A 365 -25.68 10.29 0.83
CA THR A 365 -24.43 11.04 0.68
C THR A 365 -23.33 10.13 0.14
N ILE A 366 -22.58 10.61 -0.86
CA ILE A 366 -21.44 9.88 -1.40
C ILE A 366 -20.20 10.12 -0.54
N LEU A 367 -19.45 9.06 -0.23
CA LEU A 367 -18.18 9.16 0.48
C LEU A 367 -17.24 10.16 -0.22
N GLY A 368 -16.70 11.13 0.54
CA GLY A 368 -15.84 12.20 0.03
C GLY A 368 -16.57 13.37 -0.63
N GLY A 369 -17.91 13.35 -0.66
CA GLY A 369 -18.77 14.45 -1.07
C GLY A 369 -18.50 14.96 -2.49
N GLU A 370 -18.51 16.28 -2.65
CA GLU A 370 -18.41 16.97 -3.94
C GLU A 370 -17.15 16.59 -4.73
N ARG A 371 -16.02 16.35 -4.05
CA ARG A 371 -14.78 15.97 -4.74
C ARG A 371 -14.90 14.62 -5.44
N THR A 372 -15.53 13.64 -4.78
CA THR A 372 -15.81 12.33 -5.37
C THR A 372 -16.80 12.47 -6.52
N HIS A 373 -17.86 13.27 -6.33
CA HIS A 373 -18.86 13.54 -7.37
C HIS A 373 -18.21 14.12 -8.64
N GLN A 374 -17.35 15.14 -8.51
CA GLN A 374 -16.63 15.74 -9.64
C GLN A 374 -15.70 14.77 -10.36
N SER A 375 -15.08 13.84 -9.64
CA SER A 375 -14.22 12.81 -10.25
C SER A 375 -15.02 11.75 -10.99
N VAL A 376 -16.17 11.36 -10.43
CA VAL A 376 -17.11 10.45 -11.08
C VAL A 376 -17.64 11.08 -12.38
N GLU A 377 -18.06 12.34 -12.35
CA GLU A 377 -18.54 13.05 -13.54
C GLU A 377 -17.44 13.22 -14.59
N ARG A 378 -16.20 13.52 -14.17
CA ARG A 378 -15.04 13.53 -15.09
C ARG A 378 -14.77 12.18 -15.75
N ARG A 379 -14.93 11.07 -15.01
CA ARG A 379 -14.82 9.71 -15.56
C ARG A 379 -15.94 9.42 -16.57
N ARG A 380 -17.19 9.77 -16.23
CA ARG A 380 -18.35 9.62 -17.12
C ARG A 380 -18.20 10.42 -18.42
N LEU A 381 -17.71 11.66 -18.32
CA LEU A 381 -17.45 12.50 -19.49
C LEU A 381 -16.44 11.84 -20.42
N ARG A 382 -15.29 11.41 -19.89
CA ARG A 382 -14.25 10.72 -20.68
C ARG A 382 -14.79 9.47 -21.36
N GLN A 383 -15.56 8.66 -20.64
CA GLN A 383 -16.17 7.46 -21.20
C GLN A 383 -17.09 7.79 -22.39
N ARG A 384 -17.95 8.83 -22.27
CA ARG A 384 -18.82 9.26 -23.36
C ARG A 384 -18.02 9.76 -24.56
N GLN A 385 -16.96 10.52 -24.33
CA GLN A 385 -16.07 10.99 -25.39
C GLN A 385 -15.40 9.81 -26.12
N GLU A 386 -14.92 8.81 -25.38
CA GLU A 386 -14.32 7.60 -25.96
C GLU A 386 -15.33 6.80 -26.79
N MET A 387 -16.56 6.63 -26.29
CA MET A 387 -17.64 5.97 -27.01
C MET A 387 -17.99 6.68 -28.33
N LEU A 388 -18.10 8.01 -28.31
CA LEU A 388 -18.36 8.82 -29.50
C LEU A 388 -17.20 8.72 -30.51
N ARG A 389 -15.94 8.75 -30.05
CA ARG A 389 -14.77 8.55 -30.92
C ARG A 389 -14.77 7.16 -31.55
N ALA A 390 -15.15 6.12 -30.81
CA ALA A 390 -15.27 4.76 -31.36
C ALA A 390 -16.34 4.65 -32.46
N GLN A 391 -17.35 5.52 -32.44
CA GLN A 391 -18.39 5.62 -33.47
C GLN A 391 -18.02 6.58 -34.62
N GLY A 392 -16.79 7.13 -34.64
CA GLY A 392 -16.33 8.09 -35.64
C GLY A 392 -16.82 9.53 -35.44
N LEU A 393 -17.51 9.81 -34.33
CA LEU A 393 -18.07 11.13 -34.00
C LEU A 393 -17.06 12.01 -33.25
N HIS A 394 -15.87 12.19 -33.82
CA HIS A 394 -14.76 12.90 -33.18
C HIS A 394 -15.11 14.36 -32.82
N SER A 395 -15.75 15.10 -33.74
CA SER A 395 -16.14 16.50 -33.49
C SER A 395 -17.20 16.64 -32.38
N VAL A 396 -18.08 15.65 -32.22
CA VAL A 396 -19.06 15.64 -31.13
C VAL A 396 -18.38 15.32 -29.80
N ALA A 397 -17.45 14.36 -29.80
CA ALA A 397 -16.67 14.01 -28.62
C ALA A 397 -15.85 15.19 -28.09
N ASP A 398 -15.18 15.95 -28.97
CA ASP A 398 -14.30 17.05 -28.58
C ASP A 398 -15.08 18.28 -28.05
N ASN A 399 -16.36 18.41 -28.43
CA ASN A 399 -17.24 19.47 -27.94
C ASN A 399 -18.06 19.09 -26.71
N LEU A 400 -18.00 17.83 -26.26
CA LEU A 400 -18.69 17.35 -25.07
C LEU A 400 -18.01 17.92 -23.82
N ARG A 401 -18.77 18.65 -22.99
CA ARG A 401 -18.29 19.29 -21.75
C ARG A 401 -18.90 18.66 -20.50
#